data_AF-A0A067Q2I2-F1
#
_entry.id   AF-A0A067Q2I2-F1
#
_cell.length_a   1.000
_cell.length_b   1.000
_cell.length_c   1.000
_cell.angle_alpha   90.00
_cell.angle_beta   90.00
_cell.angle_gamma   90.00
#
_symmetry.space_group_name_H-M   'P 1'
#
loop_
_entity.id
_entity.type
_entity.pdbx_description
1 polymer ?
#
loop_
_entity_poly.entity_id
_entity_poly.type
_entity_poly.pdbx_seq_one_letter_code
_entity_poly.pdbx_strand_id
1 'polypeptide(L)' 'GKSPYPWQLDVAEAFILGLDAVVIAGTGAGKTMPFIMPLLLKEWQNKTIGIISPLKALQRDQVSLL' A
#
# COMPACT_ATOMS: atom_id res chain seq x y z
N GLY A 1 -10.78 14.54 0.79
CA GLY A 1 -9.98 13.37 0.36
C GLY A 1 -9.91 13.34 -1.16
N LYS A 2 -8.90 12.69 -1.73
CA LYS A 2 -8.80 12.43 -3.19
C LYS A 2 -9.32 11.02 -3.49
N SER A 3 -9.95 10.84 -4.64
CA SER A 3 -10.31 9.50 -5.11
C SER A 3 -9.04 8.71 -5.46
N PRO A 4 -8.94 7.43 -5.06
CA PRO A 4 -7.81 6.60 -5.45
C PRO A 4 -7.83 6.35 -6.96
N TYR A 5 -6.64 6.14 -7.53
CA TYR A 5 -6.54 5.68 -8.92
C TYR A 5 -7.06 4.24 -9.03
N PRO A 6 -7.65 3.84 -10.17
CA PRO A 6 -8.17 2.48 -10.35
C PRO A 6 -7.14 1.39 -10.03
N TRP A 7 -5.90 1.53 -10.53
CA TRP A 7 -4.83 0.57 -10.26
C TRP A 7 -4.46 0.44 -8.77
N GLN A 8 -4.72 1.48 -7.96
CA GLN A 8 -4.48 1.38 -6.52
C GLN A 8 -5.51 0.48 -5.84
N LEU A 9 -6.76 0.50 -6.34
CA LEU A 9 -7.83 -0.36 -5.86
C LEU A 9 -7.58 -1.81 -6.30
N ASP A 10 -7.24 -2.03 -7.56
CA ASP A 10 -6.97 -3.37 -8.11
C ASP A 10 -5.88 -4.10 -7.31
N VAL A 11 -4.80 -3.38 -6.95
CA VAL A 11 -3.69 -3.93 -6.17
C VAL A 11 -4.09 -4.18 -4.71
N ALA A 12 -4.86 -3.26 -4.11
CA ALA A 12 -5.35 -3.44 -2.74
C ALA A 12 -6.30 -4.65 -2.66
N GLU A 13 -7.18 -4.83 -3.65
CA GLU A 13 -8.08 -5.97 -3.77
C GLU A 13 -7.29 -7.28 -3.92
N ALA A 14 -6.31 -7.33 -4.83
CA ALA A 14 -5.43 -8.48 -4.98
C ALA A 14 -4.77 -8.86 -3.65
N PHE A 15 -4.30 -7.86 -2.90
CA PHE A 15 -3.69 -8.07 -1.59
C PHE A 15 -4.69 -8.60 -0.55
N ILE A 16 -5.94 -8.09 -0.56
CA ILE A 16 -7.02 -8.56 0.33
C ILE A 16 -7.38 -10.02 0.05
N LEU A 17 -7.39 -10.41 -1.23
CA LEU A 17 -7.68 -11.75 -1.70
C LEU A 17 -6.50 -12.73 -1.51
N GLY A 18 -5.34 -12.25 -1.06
CA GLY A 18 -4.14 -13.07 -0.85
C GLY A 18 -3.42 -13.45 -2.14
N LEU A 19 -3.55 -12.62 -3.18
CA LEU A 19 -2.89 -12.79 -4.47
C LEU A 19 -1.56 -12.02 -4.52
N ASP A 20 -0.60 -12.54 -5.26
CA ASP A 20 0.65 -11.85 -5.57
C ASP A 20 0.47 -10.89 -6.75
N ALA A 21 1.00 -9.67 -6.63
CA ALA A 21 0.91 -8.64 -7.66
C ALA A 21 2.24 -7.89 -7.85
N VAL A 22 2.55 -7.57 -9.11
CA VAL A 22 3.68 -6.70 -9.49
C VAL A 22 3.14 -5.42 -10.09
N VAL A 23 3.58 -4.28 -9.56
CA VAL A 23 3.13 -2.95 -10.00
C VAL A 23 4.30 -2.18 -10.61
N ILE A 24 4.11 -1.69 -11.84
CA ILE A 24 5.03 -0.76 -12.49
C ILE A 24 4.41 0.63 -12.43
N ALA A 25 4.93 1.48 -11.55
CA ALA A 25 4.46 2.86 -11.40
C ALA A 25 5.61 3.81 -11.09
N GLY A 26 5.52 5.03 -11.63
CA GLY A 26 6.53 6.08 -11.45
C GLY A 26 6.71 6.55 -10.00
N THR A 27 7.78 7.28 -9.73
CA THR A 27 8.01 7.92 -8.43
C THR A 27 6.90 8.94 -8.12
N GLY A 28 6.47 9.04 -6.86
CA GLY A 28 5.38 9.93 -6.46
C GLY A 28 3.97 9.48 -6.86
N ALA A 29 3.82 8.36 -7.58
CA ALA A 29 2.51 7.86 -8.01
C ALA A 29 1.59 7.38 -6.87
N GLY A 30 2.07 7.35 -5.62
CA GLY A 30 1.28 6.88 -4.48
C GLY A 30 1.25 5.35 -4.36
N LYS A 31 2.38 4.69 -4.68
CA LYS A 31 2.55 3.23 -4.53
C LYS A 31 2.36 2.71 -3.10
N THR A 32 2.43 3.58 -2.09
CA THR A 32 2.21 3.21 -0.69
C THR A 32 0.73 2.94 -0.39
N MET A 33 -0.18 3.63 -1.10
CA MET A 33 -1.61 3.61 -0.79
C MET A 33 -2.24 2.20 -0.84
N PRO A 34 -1.96 1.36 -1.85
CA PRO A 34 -2.52 0.00 -1.91
C PRO A 34 -2.15 -0.90 -0.72
N PHE A 35 -1.00 -0.65 -0.06
CA PHE A 35 -0.60 -1.42 1.13
C PHE A 35 -1.32 -0.93 2.40
N ILE A 36 -1.74 0.33 2.44
CA ILE A 36 -2.40 0.93 3.61
C ILE A 36 -3.91 0.65 3.58
N MET A 37 -4.54 0.71 2.40
CA MET A 37 -5.98 0.55 2.24
C MET A 37 -6.55 -0.69 2.95
N PRO A 38 -5.95 -1.89 2.87
CA PRO A 38 -6.46 -3.07 3.55
C PRO A 38 -6.57 -2.90 5.06
N LEU A 39 -5.63 -2.18 5.70
CA LEU A 39 -5.64 -1.95 7.16
C LEU A 39 -6.81 -1.07 7.64
N LEU A 40 -7.46 -0.34 6.73
CA LEU A 40 -8.65 0.45 7.05
C LEU A 40 -9.92 -0.41 7.15
N LEU A 41 -9.86 -1.67 6.71
CA LEU A 41 -10.97 -2.62 6.79
C LEU A 41 -11.01 -3.27 8.16
N LYS A 42 -12.22 -3.46 8.71
CA LYS A 42 -12.42 -4.03 10.05
C LYS A 42 -11.85 -5.45 10.16
N GLU A 43 -11.95 -6.20 9.08
CA GLU A 43 -11.49 -7.59 8.92
C GLU A 43 -9.95 -7.69 9.00
N TRP A 44 -9.24 -6.57 8.85
CA TRP A 44 -7.79 -6.48 8.84
C TRP A 44 -7.21 -5.77 10.07
N GLN A 45 -8.03 -5.39 11.05
CA GLN A 45 -7.59 -4.68 12.26
C GLN A 45 -6.54 -5.44 13.10
N ASN A 46 -6.52 -6.77 13.01
CA ASN A 46 -5.56 -7.62 13.73
C ASN A 46 -4.44 -8.16 12.82
N LYS A 47 -4.32 -7.63 11.59
CA LYS A 47 -3.29 -8.05 10.63
C LYS A 47 -2.16 -7.02 10.58
N THR A 48 -0.94 -7.51 10.39
CA THR A 48 0.26 -6.69 10.25
C THR A 48 0.78 -6.80 8.82
N ILE A 49 1.08 -5.66 8.19
CA ILE A 49 1.70 -5.60 6.86
C ILE A 49 3.17 -5.23 7.02
N GLY A 50 4.06 -6.11 6.56
CA GLY A 50 5.49 -5.83 6.50
C GLY A 50 5.87 -5.13 5.19
N ILE A 51 6.31 -3.88 5.28
CA ILE A 51 6.81 -3.13 4.11
C ILE A 51 8.33 -3.13 4.13
N ILE A 52 8.94 -3.77 3.13
CA ILE A 52 10.40 -3.82 2.97
C ILE A 52 10.80 -2.86 1.87
N SER A 53 11.61 -1.86 2.24
CA SER A 53 12.17 -0.87 1.32
C SER A 53 13.69 -0.99 1.32
N PRO A 54 14.36 -0.87 0.16
CA PRO A 54 15.82 -1.05 0.07
C PRO A 54 16.62 0.08 0.73
N LEU A 55 16.03 1.27 0.91
CA LEU A 55 16.69 2.42 1.51
C LEU A 55 16.03 2.83 2.82
N LYS A 56 16.85 3.12 3.84
CA LYS A 56 16.40 3.69 5.12
C LYS A 56 15.71 5.04 4.96
N ALA A 57 16.13 5.85 3.97
CA ALA A 57 15.48 7.12 3.68
C ALA A 57 14.00 6.91 3.28
N LEU A 58 13.73 5.95 2.38
CA LEU A 58 12.37 5.62 1.96
C LEU A 58 11.51 5.10 3.11
N GLN A 59 12.08 4.32 4.02
CA GLN A 59 11.36 3.86 5.22
C GLN A 59 10.95 5.02 6.12
N ARG A 60 11.85 6.00 6.34
CA ARG A 60 11.55 7.18 7.14
C ARG A 60 10.45 8.04 6.51
N ASP A 61 10.50 8.21 5.19
CA ASP A 61 9.48 8.95 4.44
C ASP A 61 8.11 8.25 4.53
N GLN A 62 8.08 6.92 4.56
CA GLN A 62 6.83 6.16 4.73
C GLN A 62 6.22 6.31 6.12
N VAL A 63 7.05 6.39 7.17
CA VAL A 63 6.59 6.58 8.56
C VAL A 63 6.08 8.00 8.79
N SER A 64 6.69 9.03 8.19
CA SER A 64 6.25 10.42 8.36
C SER A 64 4.95 10.76 7.61
N LEU A 65 4.57 9.92 6.63
CA LEU A 65 3.35 10.07 5.84
C LEU A 65 2.13 9.32 6.42
N LEU A 66 2.36 8.45 7.41
CA LEU A 66 1.35 7.66 8.13
C LEU A 66 1.01 8.33 9.47
#